data_AF-A0A835Q244-F1
#
_entry.id   AF-A0A835Q244-F1
#
_cell.length_a   1.000
_cell.length_b   1.000
_cell.length_c   1.000
_cell.angle_alpha   90.00
_cell.angle_beta   90.00
_cell.angle_gamma   90.00
#
_symmetry.space_group_name_H-M   'P 1'
#
loop_
_entity.id
_entity.type
_entity.pdbx_description
1 polymer ?
#
loop_
_entity_poly.entity_id
_entity_poly.type
_entity_poly.pdbx_seq_one_letter_code
_entity_poly.pdbx_strand_id
1 'polypeptide(L)'
;MSEMHTLHVFCLFDEQFVLVQALLCSSSNLNLTVTAILLKMYLNLPFLSQFFLLTVVVKAVSDLCLHKMGGNLYQRIQQECERHISAKLQSLVGQSLDLVVFLSMVEKCWQDFCDQMLMIRGIALYLDRTHVKQTPNVRSLWDMGLQLFRKHLSLSPEVERKIVTGLLELIERERLGEAIDRTVLGHLLKMFTALGTYAETFEKPFLERTSDFYASEGLKYIQQWDVSDYLKHVEMRLCEEHERCTLYLDANTRKPLVTTTEKQLLERHTSTILDKGFTMLMDLKSVDDLKGCIPFLLE
;
A
#
# COMPACT_ATOMS: atom_id res chain seq x y z
N MET A 1 -1.29 56.78 6.31
CA MET A 1 -1.00 55.85 5.19
C MET A 1 -1.50 54.44 5.51
N SER A 2 -2.74 54.33 5.97
CA SER A 2 -3.40 53.07 6.34
C SER A 2 -4.90 53.34 6.32
N GLU A 3 -5.54 53.16 5.15
CA GLU A 3 -7.01 53.08 5.04
C GLU A 3 -7.50 52.70 3.63
N MET A 4 -6.60 52.58 2.64
CA MET A 4 -6.99 52.27 1.25
C MET A 4 -6.89 50.77 0.86
N HIS A 5 -6.55 49.86 1.78
CA HIS A 5 -6.44 48.42 1.50
C HIS A 5 -7.62 47.56 1.98
N THR A 6 -8.53 48.10 2.78
CA THR A 6 -9.66 47.32 3.34
C THR A 6 -10.91 47.32 2.45
N LEU A 7 -11.03 48.29 1.53
CA LEU A 7 -12.21 48.43 0.66
C LEU A 7 -12.15 47.62 -0.65
N HIS A 8 -10.97 47.18 -1.08
CA HIS A 8 -10.85 46.32 -2.26
C HIS A 8 -11.07 44.83 -1.95
N VAL A 9 -11.06 44.44 -0.67
CA VAL A 9 -11.41 43.08 -0.24
C VAL A 9 -12.93 42.91 -0.18
N PHE A 10 -13.69 43.94 0.19
CA PHE A 10 -15.16 43.82 0.28
C PHE A 10 -15.88 43.73 -1.07
N CYS A 11 -15.35 44.31 -2.15
CA CYS A 11 -15.98 44.21 -3.48
C CYS A 11 -15.83 42.83 -4.16
N LEU A 12 -14.95 41.95 -3.68
CA LEU A 12 -14.83 40.57 -4.20
C LEU A 12 -15.73 39.57 -3.45
N PHE A 13 -16.38 39.99 -2.36
CA PHE A 13 -17.18 39.11 -1.49
C PHE A 13 -18.67 39.06 -1.85
N ASP A 14 -19.20 39.98 -2.64
CA ASP A 14 -20.63 39.98 -3.02
C ASP A 14 -20.95 39.07 -4.22
N GLU A 15 -20.03 38.92 -5.19
CA GLU A 15 -20.31 38.06 -6.35
C GLU A 15 -20.15 36.56 -6.08
N GLN A 16 -19.34 36.16 -5.07
CA GLN A 16 -19.14 34.74 -4.76
C GLN A 16 -20.24 34.16 -3.86
N PHE A 17 -20.92 34.97 -3.04
CA PHE A 17 -22.05 34.53 -2.22
C PHE A 17 -23.29 34.27 -3.07
N VAL A 18 -23.52 35.10 -4.09
CA VAL A 18 -24.60 34.91 -5.07
C VAL A 18 -24.36 33.66 -5.92
N LEU A 19 -23.11 33.32 -6.26
CA LEU A 19 -22.82 32.12 -7.05
C LEU A 19 -23.05 30.82 -6.27
N VAL A 20 -22.65 30.76 -4.99
CA VAL A 20 -22.87 29.59 -4.13
C VAL A 20 -24.36 29.42 -3.81
N GLN A 21 -25.09 30.52 -3.59
CA GLN A 21 -26.52 30.50 -3.33
C GLN A 21 -27.35 30.23 -4.61
N ALA A 22 -26.90 30.69 -5.78
CA ALA A 22 -27.47 30.33 -7.08
C ALA A 22 -27.23 28.85 -7.42
N LEU A 23 -26.05 28.30 -7.12
CA LEU A 23 -25.73 26.88 -7.31
C LEU A 23 -26.51 25.95 -6.37
N LEU A 24 -26.90 26.44 -5.18
CA LEU A 24 -27.75 25.69 -4.24
C LEU A 24 -29.26 25.83 -4.55
N CYS A 25 -29.73 26.96 -5.10
CA CYS A 25 -31.14 27.17 -5.44
C CYS A 25 -31.54 26.72 -6.85
N SER A 26 -30.59 26.53 -7.77
CA SER A 26 -30.89 26.17 -9.16
C SER A 26 -30.21 24.87 -9.59
N SER A 27 -30.70 23.72 -9.10
CA SER A 27 -30.75 22.50 -9.93
C SER A 27 -31.26 21.30 -9.13
N SER A 28 -32.41 20.81 -9.55
CA SER A 28 -32.90 19.44 -9.37
C SER A 28 -32.04 18.39 -10.13
N ASN A 29 -30.78 18.71 -10.47
CA ASN A 29 -29.85 17.89 -11.22
C ASN A 29 -28.41 18.28 -10.86
N LEU A 30 -27.97 17.91 -9.65
CA LEU A 30 -26.56 18.01 -9.29
C LEU A 30 -25.78 16.95 -10.08
N ASN A 31 -25.04 17.33 -11.11
CA ASN A 31 -24.20 16.45 -11.92
C ASN A 31 -22.79 17.07 -11.99
N LEU A 32 -21.78 16.37 -11.45
CA LEU A 32 -20.32 16.57 -11.58
C LEU A 32 -19.65 17.96 -11.40
N THR A 33 -20.37 19.08 -11.32
CA THR A 33 -19.73 20.42 -11.26
C THR A 33 -19.27 20.79 -9.87
N VAL A 34 -19.98 20.40 -8.80
CA VAL A 34 -19.71 20.92 -7.46
C VAL A 34 -18.38 20.41 -6.89
N THR A 35 -18.06 19.13 -7.01
CA THR A 35 -16.78 18.58 -6.51
C THR A 35 -15.57 19.04 -7.34
N ALA A 36 -15.70 19.11 -8.67
CA ALA A 36 -14.64 19.61 -9.54
C ALA A 36 -14.40 21.12 -9.38
N ILE A 37 -15.47 21.91 -9.15
CA ILE A 37 -15.37 23.35 -8.86
C ILE A 37 -14.76 23.57 -7.47
N LEU A 38 -15.17 22.81 -6.46
CA LEU A 38 -14.63 22.94 -5.10
C LEU A 38 -13.14 22.56 -5.02
N LEU A 39 -12.70 21.51 -5.71
CA LEU A 39 -11.28 21.11 -5.74
C LEU A 39 -10.42 22.12 -6.52
N LYS A 40 -10.94 22.64 -7.64
CA LYS A 40 -10.23 23.59 -8.50
C LYS A 40 -10.18 25.01 -7.92
N MET A 41 -11.19 25.40 -7.13
CA MET A 41 -11.18 26.61 -6.30
C MET A 41 -10.24 26.47 -5.11
N TYR A 42 -10.28 25.34 -4.40
CA TYR A 42 -9.41 25.10 -3.24
C TYR A 42 -7.93 25.17 -3.63
N LEU A 43 -7.51 24.62 -4.77
CA LEU A 43 -6.12 24.60 -5.22
C LEU A 43 -5.57 25.96 -5.74
N ASN A 44 -6.42 26.95 -6.02
CA ASN A 44 -6.01 28.26 -6.59
C ASN A 44 -6.17 29.45 -5.63
N LEU A 45 -6.57 29.21 -4.38
CA LEU A 45 -6.88 30.26 -3.41
C LEU A 45 -5.73 30.42 -2.39
N PRO A 46 -5.41 31.65 -1.94
CA PRO A 46 -4.47 31.85 -0.84
C PRO A 46 -4.93 31.12 0.44
N PHE A 47 -3.99 30.74 1.29
CA PHE A 47 -4.19 29.83 2.44
C PHE A 47 -5.37 30.20 3.36
N LEU A 48 -5.62 31.50 3.58
CA LEU A 48 -6.74 31.99 4.40
C LEU A 48 -8.12 31.76 3.75
N SER A 49 -8.20 31.83 2.43
CA SER A 49 -9.44 31.55 1.67
C SER A 49 -9.72 30.04 1.53
N GLN A 50 -8.70 29.19 1.54
CA GLN A 50 -8.89 27.73 1.65
C GLN A 50 -9.57 27.35 2.97
N PHE A 51 -9.16 27.94 4.09
CA PHE A 51 -9.73 27.65 5.41
C PHE A 51 -11.21 28.04 5.50
N PHE A 52 -11.57 29.20 4.95
CA PHE A 52 -12.96 29.65 4.91
C PHE A 52 -13.83 28.75 4.01
N LEU A 53 -13.34 28.40 2.81
CA LEU A 53 -14.03 27.50 1.90
C LEU A 53 -14.23 26.10 2.51
N LEU A 54 -13.22 25.57 3.20
CA LEU A 54 -13.31 24.28 3.89
C LEU A 54 -14.42 24.28 4.95
N THR A 55 -14.50 25.34 5.75
CA THR A 55 -15.51 25.50 6.81
C THR A 55 -16.92 25.54 6.23
N VAL A 56 -17.10 26.27 5.11
CA VAL A 56 -18.39 26.35 4.39
C VAL A 56 -18.81 24.99 3.85
N VAL A 57 -17.88 24.24 3.22
CA VAL A 57 -18.18 22.92 2.65
C VAL A 57 -18.52 21.90 3.73
N VAL A 58 -17.77 21.88 4.85
CA VAL A 58 -18.06 21.00 6.00
C VAL A 58 -19.45 21.31 6.58
N LYS A 59 -19.79 22.60 6.70
CA LYS A 59 -21.12 23.02 7.17
C LYS A 59 -22.22 22.55 6.23
N ALA A 60 -22.03 22.71 4.91
CA ALA A 60 -22.99 22.25 3.90
C ALA A 60 -23.21 20.73 3.95
N VAL A 61 -22.14 19.94 4.10
CA VAL A 61 -22.26 18.48 4.26
C VAL A 61 -23.04 18.12 5.53
N SER A 62 -22.77 18.81 6.64
CA SER A 62 -23.50 18.63 7.89
C SER A 62 -25.00 18.92 7.71
N ASP A 63 -25.33 20.04 7.06
CA ASP A 63 -26.72 20.45 6.82
C ASP A 63 -27.46 19.47 5.90
N LEU A 64 -26.83 18.98 4.83
CA LEU A 64 -27.40 17.93 3.98
C LEU A 64 -27.68 16.64 4.76
N CYS A 65 -26.78 16.26 5.68
CA CYS A 65 -26.99 15.09 6.53
C CYS A 65 -28.12 15.30 7.54
N LEU A 66 -28.21 16.50 8.14
CA LEU A 66 -29.31 16.88 9.05
C LEU A 66 -30.68 16.84 8.34
N HIS A 67 -30.72 17.18 7.05
CA HIS A 67 -31.92 17.07 6.21
C HIS A 67 -32.17 15.66 5.65
N LYS A 68 -31.61 14.60 6.27
CA LYS A 68 -31.78 13.18 5.88
C LYS A 68 -31.32 12.83 4.46
N MET A 69 -30.49 13.66 3.82
CA MET A 69 -29.93 13.39 2.49
C MET A 69 -28.56 12.67 2.53
N GLY A 70 -28.12 12.22 3.71
CA GLY A 70 -26.80 11.58 3.88
C GLY A 70 -26.59 10.36 2.98
N GLY A 71 -27.62 9.54 2.76
CA GLY A 71 -27.51 8.35 1.90
C GLY A 71 -27.27 8.69 0.43
N ASN A 72 -27.94 9.73 -0.08
CA ASN A 72 -27.75 10.22 -1.44
C ASN A 72 -26.35 10.83 -1.61
N LEU A 73 -25.88 11.58 -0.61
CA LEU A 73 -24.53 12.13 -0.61
C LEU A 73 -23.46 11.02 -0.60
N TYR A 74 -23.63 9.98 0.23
CA TYR A 74 -22.74 8.82 0.26
C TYR A 74 -22.65 8.14 -1.12
N GLN A 75 -23.81 7.87 -1.75
CA GLN A 75 -23.85 7.24 -3.08
C GLN A 75 -23.17 8.10 -4.15
N ARG A 76 -23.34 9.42 -4.11
CA ARG A 76 -22.65 10.34 -5.03
C ARG A 76 -21.14 10.31 -4.83
N ILE A 77 -20.67 10.39 -3.58
CA ILE A 77 -19.23 10.29 -3.27
C ILE A 77 -18.68 8.96 -3.79
N GLN A 78 -19.38 7.85 -3.53
CA GLN A 78 -18.98 6.53 -4.03
C GLN A 78 -18.87 6.50 -5.56
N GLN A 79 -19.85 7.03 -6.29
CA GLN A 79 -19.83 7.06 -7.77
C GLN A 79 -18.67 7.89 -8.32
N GLU A 80 -18.40 9.06 -7.73
CA GLU A 80 -17.28 9.92 -8.13
C GLU A 80 -15.92 9.25 -7.85
N CYS A 81 -15.76 8.67 -6.65
CA CYS A 81 -14.57 7.90 -6.29
C CYS A 81 -14.37 6.73 -7.24
N GLU A 82 -15.42 5.96 -7.54
CA GLU A 82 -15.34 4.80 -8.44
C GLU A 82 -14.87 5.20 -9.82
N ARG A 83 -15.43 6.27 -10.40
CA ARG A 83 -15.02 6.77 -11.71
C ARG A 83 -13.55 7.21 -11.72
N HIS A 84 -13.12 7.94 -10.67
CA HIS A 84 -11.75 8.43 -10.58
C HIS A 84 -10.73 7.30 -10.43
N ILE A 85 -10.98 6.37 -9.49
CA ILE A 85 -10.14 5.20 -9.24
C ILE A 85 -10.03 4.34 -10.50
N SER A 86 -11.15 4.07 -11.16
CA SER A 86 -11.17 3.28 -12.39
C SER A 86 -10.31 3.93 -13.48
N ALA A 87 -10.49 5.24 -13.73
CA ALA A 87 -9.70 5.96 -14.72
C ALA A 87 -8.19 5.97 -14.41
N LYS A 88 -7.83 6.14 -13.13
CA LYS A 88 -6.42 6.13 -12.70
C LYS A 88 -5.78 4.76 -12.88
N LEU A 89 -6.43 3.68 -12.46
CA LEU A 89 -5.90 2.33 -12.65
C LEU A 89 -5.81 1.93 -14.12
N GLN A 90 -6.79 2.34 -14.95
CA GLN A 90 -6.72 2.14 -16.40
C GLN A 90 -5.56 2.90 -17.04
N SER A 91 -5.19 4.08 -16.52
CA SER A 91 -4.04 4.84 -17.03
C SER A 91 -2.69 4.16 -16.82
N LEU A 92 -2.61 3.17 -15.90
CA LEU A 92 -1.41 2.37 -15.64
C LEU A 92 -1.23 1.21 -16.62
N VAL A 93 -2.29 0.83 -17.34
CA VAL A 93 -2.22 -0.26 -18.33
C VAL A 93 -1.27 0.14 -19.46
N GLY A 94 -0.35 -0.76 -19.82
CA GLY A 94 0.66 -0.51 -20.86
C GLY A 94 1.75 0.52 -20.50
N GLN A 95 1.78 1.06 -19.28
CA GLN A 95 2.80 2.03 -18.87
C GLN A 95 4.14 1.37 -18.57
N SER A 96 5.24 1.99 -19.05
CA SER A 96 6.66 1.69 -18.83
C SER A 96 7.07 0.22 -19.01
N LEU A 97 8.08 -0.07 -19.82
CA LEU A 97 8.66 -1.43 -19.84
C LEU A 97 9.56 -1.71 -18.63
N ASP A 98 10.10 -0.66 -18.01
CA ASP A 98 10.91 -0.76 -16.80
C ASP A 98 9.99 -0.94 -15.58
N LEU A 99 10.16 -2.09 -14.90
CA LEU A 99 9.38 -2.47 -13.73
C LEU A 99 9.64 -1.55 -12.53
N VAL A 100 10.86 -1.04 -12.33
CA VAL A 100 11.16 -0.14 -11.21
C VAL A 100 10.42 1.18 -11.39
N VAL A 101 10.49 1.74 -12.60
CA VAL A 101 9.75 2.98 -12.94
C VAL A 101 8.25 2.75 -12.82
N PHE A 102 7.74 1.61 -13.30
CA PHE A 102 6.34 1.25 -13.19
C PHE A 102 5.87 1.15 -11.73
N LEU A 103 6.64 0.50 -10.86
CA LEU A 103 6.32 0.40 -9.43
C LEU A 103 6.25 1.77 -8.76
N SER A 104 7.17 2.69 -9.08
CA SER A 104 7.11 4.07 -8.57
C SER A 104 5.87 4.83 -9.04
N MET A 105 5.38 4.57 -10.26
CA MET A 105 4.11 5.15 -10.74
C MET A 105 2.90 4.60 -9.99
N VAL A 106 2.89 3.29 -9.70
CA VAL A 106 1.83 2.64 -8.91
C VAL A 106 1.85 3.15 -7.47
N GLU A 107 3.03 3.28 -6.87
CA GLU A 107 3.22 3.80 -5.53
C GLU A 107 2.69 5.23 -5.41
N LYS A 108 3.02 6.08 -6.38
CA LYS A 108 2.49 7.45 -6.47
C LYS A 108 0.97 7.47 -6.60
N CYS A 109 0.42 6.60 -7.45
CA CYS A 109 -1.03 6.47 -7.64
C CYS A 109 -1.74 6.05 -6.33
N TRP A 110 -1.14 5.15 -5.56
CA TRP A 110 -1.66 4.71 -4.27
C TRP A 110 -1.59 5.82 -3.21
N GLN A 111 -0.45 6.52 -3.10
CA GLN A 111 -0.31 7.67 -2.19
C GLN A 111 -1.35 8.75 -2.48
N ASP A 112 -1.47 9.15 -3.76
CA ASP A 112 -2.44 10.17 -4.18
C ASP A 112 -3.87 9.75 -3.84
N PHE A 113 -4.21 8.45 -3.99
CA PHE A 113 -5.49 7.91 -3.55
C PHE A 113 -5.71 8.03 -2.04
N CYS A 114 -4.71 7.64 -1.23
CA CYS A 114 -4.80 7.75 0.23
C CYS A 114 -5.04 9.19 0.68
N ASP A 115 -4.26 10.14 0.15
CA ASP A 115 -4.36 11.56 0.49
C ASP A 115 -5.73 12.14 0.12
N GLN A 116 -6.22 11.82 -1.09
CA GLN A 116 -7.54 12.25 -1.55
C GLN A 116 -8.66 11.66 -0.69
N MET A 117 -8.57 10.38 -0.32
CA MET A 117 -9.58 9.73 0.52
C MET A 117 -9.58 10.29 1.95
N LEU A 118 -8.41 10.61 2.53
CA LEU A 118 -8.33 11.28 3.82
C LEU A 118 -8.95 12.68 3.78
N MET A 119 -8.72 13.43 2.70
CA MET A 119 -9.34 14.74 2.49
C MET A 119 -10.87 14.63 2.38
N ILE A 120 -11.37 13.71 1.55
CA ILE A 120 -12.82 13.46 1.41
C ILE A 120 -13.43 13.09 2.76
N ARG A 121 -12.78 12.21 3.53
CA ARG A 121 -13.23 11.83 4.87
C ARG A 121 -13.22 13.01 5.84
N GLY A 122 -12.22 13.88 5.77
CA GLY A 122 -12.14 15.09 6.59
C GLY A 122 -13.31 16.05 6.32
N ILE A 123 -13.62 16.27 5.04
CA ILE A 123 -14.74 17.12 4.61
C ILE A 123 -16.09 16.48 5.00
N ALA A 124 -16.24 15.18 4.76
CA ALA A 124 -17.46 14.42 5.00
C ALA A 124 -17.47 13.71 6.36
N LEU A 125 -16.75 14.23 7.36
CA LEU A 125 -16.60 13.59 8.67
C LEU A 125 -17.95 13.41 9.38
N TYR A 126 -18.86 14.36 9.23
CA TYR A 126 -20.21 14.27 9.79
C TYR A 126 -20.99 13.09 9.21
N LEU A 127 -20.88 12.86 7.88
CA LEU A 127 -21.50 11.73 7.19
C LEU A 127 -20.93 10.39 7.70
N ASP A 128 -19.61 10.30 7.84
CA ASP A 128 -18.90 9.10 8.33
C ASP A 128 -19.24 8.79 9.80
N ARG A 129 -19.50 9.82 10.63
CA ARG A 129 -19.83 9.63 12.05
C ARG A 129 -21.31 9.41 12.34
N THR A 130 -22.21 9.92 11.51
CA THR A 130 -23.66 9.86 11.77
C THR A 130 -24.32 8.78 10.91
N HIS A 131 -24.28 8.91 9.59
CA HIS A 131 -24.98 8.00 8.69
C HIS A 131 -24.38 6.60 8.67
N VAL A 132 -23.04 6.48 8.58
CA VAL A 132 -22.36 5.17 8.52
C VAL A 132 -22.57 4.39 9.83
N LYS A 133 -22.51 5.06 10.98
CA LYS A 133 -22.74 4.40 12.29
C LYS A 133 -24.19 4.01 12.53
N GLN A 134 -25.14 4.78 12.01
CA GLN A 134 -26.57 4.56 12.24
C GLN A 134 -27.18 3.58 11.23
N THR A 135 -26.55 3.36 10.07
CA THR A 135 -27.07 2.50 9.01
C THR A 135 -26.30 1.17 8.98
N PRO A 136 -26.94 0.03 9.31
CA PRO A 136 -26.27 -1.26 9.20
C PRO A 136 -25.86 -1.53 7.75
N ASN A 137 -24.72 -2.19 7.56
CA ASN A 137 -24.12 -2.56 6.26
C ASN A 137 -23.57 -1.42 5.39
N VAL A 138 -23.50 -0.18 5.89
CA VAL A 138 -22.78 0.91 5.19
C VAL A 138 -21.33 0.94 5.68
N ARG A 139 -20.38 0.97 4.74
CA ARG A 139 -18.94 1.05 5.05
C ARG A 139 -18.52 2.49 5.33
N SER A 140 -17.47 2.67 6.12
CA SER A 140 -16.83 3.99 6.24
C SER A 140 -16.38 4.48 4.87
N LEU A 141 -16.23 5.80 4.71
CA LEU A 141 -15.74 6.35 3.43
C LEU A 141 -14.37 5.78 3.06
N TRP A 142 -13.51 5.55 4.06
CA TRP A 142 -12.20 4.93 3.86
C TRP A 142 -12.33 3.50 3.34
N ASP A 143 -13.11 2.66 4.01
CA ASP A 143 -13.30 1.25 3.62
C ASP A 143 -14.00 1.12 2.27
N MET A 144 -14.92 2.04 1.95
CA MET A 144 -15.55 2.14 0.64
C MET A 144 -14.50 2.45 -0.45
N GLY A 145 -13.60 3.40 -0.22
CA GLY A 145 -12.51 3.70 -1.13
C GLY A 145 -11.59 2.49 -1.35
N LEU A 146 -11.18 1.81 -0.27
CA LEU A 146 -10.36 0.59 -0.35
C LEU A 146 -11.06 -0.52 -1.15
N GLN A 147 -12.36 -0.72 -0.92
CA GLN A 147 -13.14 -1.71 -1.67
C GLN A 147 -13.20 -1.39 -3.16
N LEU A 148 -13.38 -0.12 -3.52
CA LEU A 148 -13.36 0.32 -4.92
C LEU A 148 -11.99 0.13 -5.55
N PHE A 149 -10.91 0.50 -4.85
CA PHE A 149 -9.55 0.31 -5.34
C PHE A 149 -9.24 -1.17 -5.57
N ARG A 150 -9.54 -2.04 -4.60
CA ARG A 150 -9.40 -3.49 -4.72
C ARG A 150 -10.19 -4.03 -5.93
N LYS A 151 -11.47 -3.62 -6.06
CA LYS A 151 -12.33 -4.05 -7.17
C LYS A 151 -11.70 -3.68 -8.51
N HIS A 152 -11.33 -2.42 -8.72
CA HIS A 152 -10.80 -1.98 -10.01
C HIS A 152 -9.39 -2.49 -10.30
N LEU A 153 -8.57 -2.76 -9.27
CA LEU A 153 -7.27 -3.43 -9.44
C LEU A 153 -7.47 -4.87 -9.92
N SER A 154 -8.41 -5.61 -9.32
CA SER A 154 -8.73 -6.99 -9.73
C SER A 154 -9.33 -7.09 -11.14
N LEU A 155 -9.97 -6.01 -11.63
CA LEU A 155 -10.46 -5.91 -13.01
C LEU A 155 -9.33 -5.64 -14.02
N SER A 156 -8.13 -5.30 -13.55
CA SER A 156 -6.94 -5.02 -14.34
C SER A 156 -5.82 -6.02 -14.02
N PRO A 157 -5.99 -7.32 -14.34
CA PRO A 157 -5.05 -8.38 -13.93
C PRO A 157 -3.64 -8.22 -14.53
N GLU A 158 -3.50 -7.49 -15.63
CA GLU A 158 -2.19 -7.14 -16.19
C GLU A 158 -1.39 -6.23 -15.24
N VAL A 159 -2.04 -5.19 -14.72
CA VAL A 159 -1.44 -4.24 -13.78
C VAL A 159 -1.05 -4.96 -12.49
N GLU A 160 -1.99 -5.73 -11.91
CA GLU A 160 -1.73 -6.49 -10.69
C GLU A 160 -0.54 -7.46 -10.84
N ARG A 161 -0.54 -8.25 -11.93
CA ARG A 161 0.56 -9.19 -12.21
C ARG A 161 1.90 -8.47 -12.35
N LYS A 162 1.92 -7.34 -13.07
CA LYS A 162 3.14 -6.56 -13.28
C LYS A 162 3.67 -5.95 -11.98
N ILE A 163 2.79 -5.52 -11.08
CA ILE A 163 3.18 -5.08 -9.72
C ILE A 163 3.84 -6.24 -8.99
N VAL A 164 3.19 -7.41 -8.93
CA VAL A 164 3.71 -8.58 -8.22
C VAL A 164 5.06 -9.01 -8.79
N THR A 165 5.17 -9.15 -10.11
CA THR A 165 6.43 -9.49 -10.78
C THR A 165 7.54 -8.50 -10.44
N GLY A 166 7.29 -7.20 -10.53
CA GLY A 166 8.29 -6.19 -10.18
C GLY A 166 8.74 -6.26 -8.72
N LEU A 167 7.83 -6.48 -7.78
CA LEU A 167 8.16 -6.62 -6.36
C LEU A 167 9.03 -7.85 -6.11
N LEU A 168 8.69 -8.98 -6.72
CA LEU A 168 9.46 -10.23 -6.59
C LEU A 168 10.87 -10.09 -7.17
N GLU A 169 11.00 -9.45 -8.34
CA GLU A 169 12.30 -9.18 -8.96
C GLU A 169 13.17 -8.25 -8.11
N LEU A 170 12.59 -7.22 -7.50
CA LEU A 170 13.33 -6.35 -6.58
C LEU A 170 13.89 -7.12 -5.38
N ILE A 171 13.08 -8.00 -4.76
CA ILE A 171 13.54 -8.81 -3.61
C ILE A 171 14.64 -9.78 -4.05
N GLU A 172 14.52 -10.39 -5.23
CA GLU A 172 15.55 -11.28 -5.77
C GLU A 172 16.86 -10.55 -6.05
N ARG A 173 16.81 -9.35 -6.65
CA ARG A 173 17.98 -8.49 -6.84
C ARG A 173 18.64 -8.13 -5.50
N GLU A 174 17.85 -7.83 -4.48
CA GLU A 174 18.37 -7.59 -3.13
C GLU A 174 19.05 -8.83 -2.54
N ARG A 175 18.52 -10.04 -2.76
CA ARG A 175 19.19 -11.30 -2.35
C ARG A 175 20.52 -11.53 -3.07
N LEU A 176 20.66 -10.99 -4.28
CA LEU A 176 21.90 -11.01 -5.05
C LEU A 176 22.88 -9.89 -4.65
N GLY A 177 22.54 -9.09 -3.63
CA GLY A 177 23.38 -8.03 -3.08
C GLY A 177 23.22 -6.68 -3.76
N GLU A 178 22.22 -6.51 -4.64
CA GLU A 178 21.93 -5.21 -5.24
C GLU A 178 21.20 -4.29 -4.25
N ALA A 179 21.55 -3.00 -4.28
CA ALA A 179 20.80 -1.98 -3.56
C ALA A 179 19.46 -1.71 -4.27
N ILE A 180 18.36 -1.78 -3.52
CA ILE A 180 17.01 -1.52 -4.01
C ILE A 180 16.32 -0.39 -3.23
N ASP A 181 15.27 0.19 -3.80
CA ASP A 181 14.40 1.11 -3.07
C ASP A 181 13.40 0.34 -2.20
N ARG A 182 13.80 0.11 -0.95
CA ARG A 182 12.96 -0.53 0.08
C ARG A 182 11.71 0.28 0.43
N THR A 183 11.69 1.58 0.14
CA THR A 183 10.56 2.48 0.46
C THR A 183 9.38 2.16 -0.44
N VAL A 184 9.61 2.13 -1.76
CA VAL A 184 8.57 1.78 -2.75
C VAL A 184 8.04 0.38 -2.47
N LEU A 185 8.94 -0.56 -2.20
CA LEU A 185 8.58 -1.94 -1.89
C LEU A 185 7.69 -2.04 -0.65
N GLY A 186 8.09 -1.41 0.46
CA GLY A 186 7.31 -1.38 1.70
C GLY A 186 5.94 -0.71 1.54
N HIS A 187 5.84 0.37 0.76
CA HIS A 187 4.56 1.04 0.52
C HIS A 187 3.59 0.18 -0.29
N LEU A 188 4.07 -0.50 -1.34
CA LEU A 188 3.22 -1.35 -2.17
C LEU A 188 2.82 -2.65 -1.46
N LEU A 189 3.68 -3.22 -0.60
CA LEU A 189 3.29 -4.35 0.24
C LEU A 189 2.22 -3.95 1.27
N LYS A 190 2.38 -2.78 1.91
CA LYS A 190 1.34 -2.21 2.79
C LYS A 190 0.03 -1.92 2.06
N MET A 191 0.09 -1.52 0.78
CA MET A 191 -1.11 -1.41 -0.06
C MET A 191 -1.84 -2.75 -0.14
N PHE A 192 -1.16 -3.86 -0.48
CA PHE A 192 -1.78 -5.18 -0.52
C PHE A 192 -2.36 -5.62 0.84
N THR A 193 -1.69 -5.30 1.95
CA THR A 193 -2.23 -5.54 3.31
C THR A 193 -3.49 -4.71 3.55
N ALA A 194 -3.49 -3.42 3.22
CA ALA A 194 -4.65 -2.54 3.36
C ALA A 194 -5.84 -2.96 2.48
N LEU A 195 -5.59 -3.52 1.30
CA LEU A 195 -6.62 -4.07 0.41
C LEU A 195 -7.07 -5.48 0.83
N GLY A 196 -6.38 -6.12 1.77
CA GLY A 196 -6.68 -7.48 2.23
C GLY A 196 -6.47 -8.54 1.14
N THR A 197 -5.43 -8.36 0.32
CA THR A 197 -5.05 -9.27 -0.78
C THR A 197 -3.61 -9.76 -0.69
N TYR A 198 -2.84 -9.32 0.32
CA TYR A 198 -1.43 -9.67 0.51
C TYR A 198 -1.14 -11.17 0.43
N ALA A 199 -1.85 -11.99 1.22
CA ALA A 199 -1.59 -13.43 1.31
C ALA A 199 -1.79 -14.17 -0.04
N GLU A 200 -2.89 -13.87 -0.73
CA GLU A 200 -3.27 -14.55 -1.97
C GLU A 200 -2.50 -14.04 -3.19
N THR A 201 -2.33 -12.72 -3.29
CA THR A 201 -1.75 -12.08 -4.48
C THR A 201 -0.23 -11.99 -4.44
N PHE A 202 0.38 -11.82 -3.26
CA PHE A 202 1.82 -11.60 -3.12
C PHE A 202 2.54 -12.70 -2.33
N GLU A 203 2.09 -13.05 -1.12
CA GLU A 203 2.83 -13.93 -0.21
C GLU A 203 3.05 -15.32 -0.82
N LYS A 204 2.00 -15.90 -1.40
CA LYS A 204 2.11 -17.20 -2.05
C LYS A 204 3.17 -17.25 -3.17
N PRO A 205 3.13 -16.40 -4.21
CA PRO A 205 4.17 -16.40 -5.23
C PRO A 205 5.54 -15.95 -4.68
N PHE A 206 5.59 -15.13 -3.63
CA PHE A 206 6.82 -14.78 -2.94
C PHE A 206 7.50 -15.99 -2.29
N LEU A 207 6.75 -16.83 -1.59
CA LEU A 207 7.29 -18.05 -0.98
C LEU A 207 7.70 -19.08 -2.04
N GLU A 208 6.95 -19.18 -3.15
CA GLU A 208 7.32 -20.03 -4.29
C GLU A 208 8.66 -19.59 -4.91
N ARG A 209 8.82 -18.30 -5.24
CA ARG A 209 10.08 -17.74 -5.75
C ARG A 209 11.23 -17.92 -4.78
N THR A 210 10.96 -17.77 -3.48
CA THR A 210 11.95 -17.97 -2.42
C THR A 210 12.39 -19.43 -2.35
N SER A 211 11.46 -20.37 -2.44
CA SER A 211 11.76 -21.79 -2.49
C SER A 211 12.65 -22.13 -3.68
N ASP A 212 12.34 -21.62 -4.87
CA ASP A 212 13.14 -21.88 -6.09
C ASP A 212 14.54 -21.27 -6.01
N PHE A 213 14.64 -20.05 -5.48
CA PHE A 213 15.91 -19.36 -5.26
C PHE A 213 16.82 -20.17 -4.33
N TYR A 214 16.34 -20.52 -3.13
CA TYR A 214 17.15 -21.24 -2.16
C TYR A 214 17.39 -22.70 -2.51
N ALA A 215 16.49 -23.35 -3.28
CA ALA A 215 16.77 -24.68 -3.83
C ALA A 215 17.98 -24.67 -4.78
N SER A 216 18.07 -23.64 -5.62
CA SER A 216 19.17 -23.48 -6.58
C SER A 216 20.47 -23.10 -5.88
N GLU A 217 20.39 -22.15 -4.93
CA GLU A 217 21.53 -21.69 -4.15
C GLU A 217 22.10 -22.81 -3.25
N GLY A 218 21.22 -23.50 -2.53
CA GLY A 218 21.59 -24.61 -1.66
C GLY A 218 22.33 -25.72 -2.40
N LEU A 219 21.78 -26.16 -3.54
CA LEU A 219 22.41 -27.18 -4.38
C LEU A 219 23.78 -26.75 -4.90
N LYS A 220 23.91 -25.49 -5.34
CA LYS A 220 25.16 -24.95 -5.85
C LYS A 220 26.26 -24.95 -4.79
N TYR A 221 25.97 -24.41 -3.60
CA TYR A 221 27.00 -24.19 -2.60
C TYR A 221 27.34 -25.44 -1.79
N ILE A 222 26.39 -26.34 -1.51
CA ILE A 222 26.70 -27.61 -0.82
C ILE A 222 27.62 -28.53 -1.62
N GLN A 223 27.67 -28.36 -2.95
CA GLN A 223 28.57 -29.08 -3.83
C GLN A 223 29.96 -28.45 -3.89
N GLN A 224 30.06 -27.13 -3.77
CA GLN A 224 31.28 -26.36 -4.02
C GLN A 224 32.08 -26.05 -2.74
N TRP A 225 31.40 -25.87 -1.62
CA TRP A 225 31.99 -25.44 -0.36
C TRP A 225 32.13 -26.61 0.62
N ASP A 226 32.94 -26.40 1.65
CA ASP A 226 32.95 -27.28 2.82
C ASP A 226 31.69 -27.05 3.68
N VAL A 227 31.40 -28.01 4.56
CA VAL A 227 30.17 -27.95 5.37
C VAL A 227 30.20 -26.76 6.33
N SER A 228 31.37 -26.41 6.87
CA SER A 228 31.53 -25.27 7.76
C SER A 228 31.12 -23.96 7.08
N ASP A 229 31.69 -23.63 5.93
CA ASP A 229 31.40 -22.35 5.28
C ASP A 229 29.99 -22.33 4.68
N TYR A 230 29.48 -23.49 4.26
CA TYR A 230 28.07 -23.63 3.89
C TYR A 230 27.13 -23.27 5.05
N LEU A 231 27.34 -23.82 6.25
CA LEU A 231 26.46 -23.56 7.40
C LEU A 231 26.51 -22.09 7.84
N LYS A 232 27.68 -21.45 7.82
CA LYS A 232 27.80 -20.00 8.07
C LYS A 232 27.01 -19.18 7.05
N HIS A 233 27.03 -19.58 5.78
CA HIS A 233 26.24 -18.93 4.73
C HIS A 233 24.74 -19.11 4.96
N VAL A 234 24.30 -20.29 5.39
CA VAL A 234 22.88 -20.51 5.74
C VAL A 234 22.46 -19.61 6.90
N GLU A 235 23.26 -19.50 7.95
CA GLU A 235 23.01 -18.60 9.08
C GLU A 235 22.89 -17.14 8.61
N MET A 236 23.82 -16.67 7.77
CA MET A 236 23.76 -15.35 7.17
C MET A 236 22.46 -15.13 6.38
N ARG A 237 22.05 -16.09 5.53
CA ARG A 237 20.80 -15.99 4.76
C ARG A 237 19.56 -15.92 5.65
N LEU A 238 19.52 -16.70 6.73
CA LEU A 238 18.41 -16.65 7.70
C LEU A 238 18.33 -15.28 8.38
N CYS A 239 19.47 -14.70 8.76
CA CYS A 239 19.54 -13.33 9.30
C CYS A 239 19.04 -12.30 8.28
N GLU A 240 19.47 -12.38 7.02
CA GLU A 240 19.01 -11.46 5.97
C GLU A 240 17.49 -11.57 5.74
N GLU A 241 16.91 -12.77 5.68
CA GLU A 241 15.45 -12.94 5.54
C GLU A 241 14.68 -12.41 6.76
N HIS A 242 15.26 -12.54 7.95
CA HIS A 242 14.70 -11.93 9.15
C HIS A 242 14.68 -10.40 9.07
N GLU A 243 15.76 -9.79 8.58
CA GLU A 243 15.81 -8.35 8.33
C GLU A 243 14.80 -7.92 7.28
N ARG A 244 14.66 -8.66 6.16
CA ARG A 244 13.64 -8.39 5.13
C ARG A 244 12.22 -8.41 5.71
N CYS A 245 11.93 -9.38 6.58
CA CYS A 245 10.65 -9.43 7.30
C CYS A 245 10.40 -8.17 8.12
N THR A 246 11.42 -7.71 8.85
CA THR A 246 11.30 -6.57 9.75
C THR A 246 11.18 -5.25 8.98
N LEU A 247 11.85 -5.14 7.84
CA LEU A 247 11.93 -3.90 7.07
C LEU A 247 10.68 -3.63 6.24
N TYR A 248 10.10 -4.65 5.58
CA TYR A 248 9.04 -4.40 4.60
C TYR A 248 7.99 -5.50 4.40
N LEU A 249 8.19 -6.75 4.85
CA LEU A 249 7.16 -7.79 4.71
C LEU A 249 6.11 -7.71 5.82
N ASP A 250 4.98 -8.41 5.63
CA ASP A 250 4.00 -8.59 6.70
C ASP A 250 4.58 -9.50 7.80
N ALA A 251 4.23 -9.21 9.06
CA ALA A 251 4.72 -9.97 10.20
C ALA A 251 4.32 -11.46 10.14
N ASN A 252 3.18 -11.77 9.51
CA ASN A 252 2.71 -13.15 9.35
C ASN A 252 3.57 -13.96 8.36
N THR A 253 4.30 -13.29 7.46
CA THR A 253 5.19 -13.92 6.48
C THR A 253 6.45 -14.50 7.11
N ARG A 254 6.84 -14.05 8.31
CA ARG A 254 8.10 -14.43 8.95
C ARG A 254 8.25 -15.94 9.10
N LYS A 255 7.25 -16.60 9.67
CA LYS A 255 7.32 -18.05 9.95
C LYS A 255 7.35 -18.87 8.65
N PRO A 256 6.42 -18.67 7.68
CA PRO A 256 6.49 -19.33 6.38
C PRO A 256 7.81 -19.10 5.64
N LEU A 257 8.37 -17.89 5.69
CA LEU A 257 9.62 -17.55 5.03
C LEU A 257 10.81 -18.32 5.62
N VAL A 258 10.96 -18.28 6.94
CA VAL A 258 12.04 -19.00 7.64
C VAL A 258 11.94 -20.50 7.37
N THR A 259 10.75 -21.09 7.53
CA THR A 259 10.53 -22.52 7.24
C THR A 259 10.87 -22.87 5.80
N THR A 260 10.54 -22.00 4.84
CA THR A 260 10.88 -22.23 3.42
C THR A 260 12.39 -22.21 3.19
N THR A 261 13.09 -21.23 3.77
CA THR A 261 14.54 -21.09 3.67
C THR A 261 15.27 -22.28 4.31
N GLU A 262 14.89 -22.67 5.54
CA GLU A 262 15.46 -23.83 6.24
C GLU A 262 15.22 -25.13 5.49
N LYS A 263 14.02 -25.32 4.94
CA LYS A 263 13.70 -26.52 4.15
C LYS A 263 14.64 -26.67 2.95
N GLN A 264 14.88 -25.59 2.21
CA GLN A 264 15.69 -25.66 1.01
C GLN A 264 17.19 -25.70 1.29
N LEU A 265 17.67 -24.99 2.32
CA LEU A 265 19.10 -24.91 2.64
C LEU A 265 19.58 -26.01 3.61
N LEU A 266 18.72 -26.55 4.47
CA LEU A 266 19.11 -27.51 5.51
C LEU A 266 18.44 -28.87 5.32
N GLU A 267 17.11 -28.92 5.38
CA GLU A 267 16.36 -30.19 5.40
C GLU A 267 16.68 -31.02 4.14
N ARG A 268 16.65 -30.39 2.97
CA ARG A 268 16.96 -31.03 1.69
C ARG A 268 18.38 -31.57 1.58
N HIS A 269 19.32 -31.02 2.33
CA HIS A 269 20.75 -31.32 2.25
C HIS A 269 21.29 -32.06 3.47
N THR A 270 20.42 -32.46 4.41
CA THR A 270 20.80 -33.04 5.71
C THR A 270 21.73 -34.25 5.56
N SER A 271 21.44 -35.18 4.64
CA SER A 271 22.31 -36.34 4.41
C SER A 271 23.72 -35.93 3.95
N THR A 272 23.82 -35.00 3.00
CA THR A 272 25.11 -34.53 2.48
C THR A 272 25.89 -33.75 3.55
N ILE A 273 25.20 -32.94 4.35
CA ILE A 273 25.80 -32.22 5.48
C ILE A 273 26.37 -33.20 6.49
N LEU A 274 25.63 -34.24 6.86
CA LEU A 274 26.09 -35.26 7.79
C LEU A 274 27.24 -36.07 7.20
N ASP A 275 27.14 -36.55 5.96
CA ASP A 275 28.16 -37.39 5.33
C ASP A 275 29.51 -36.67 5.18
N LYS A 276 29.48 -35.38 4.81
CA LYS A 276 30.70 -34.56 4.63
C LYS A 276 31.20 -33.94 5.94
N GLY A 277 30.29 -33.64 6.86
CA GLY A 277 30.55 -32.84 8.06
C GLY A 277 30.68 -33.65 9.33
N PHE A 278 30.46 -34.97 9.31
CA PHE A 278 30.37 -35.81 10.51
C PHE A 278 31.55 -35.61 11.48
N THR A 279 32.78 -35.69 10.98
CA THR A 279 33.99 -35.55 11.81
C THR A 279 34.11 -34.15 12.41
N MET A 280 33.79 -33.11 11.63
CA MET A 280 33.79 -31.71 12.08
C MET A 280 32.71 -31.44 13.13
N LEU A 281 31.49 -31.97 12.92
CA LEU A 281 30.38 -31.87 13.87
C LEU A 281 30.66 -32.64 15.17
N MET A 282 31.43 -33.73 15.11
CA MET A 282 31.88 -34.51 16.27
C MET A 282 33.01 -33.82 17.05
N ASP A 283 33.87 -33.06 16.35
CA ASP A 283 34.94 -32.25 16.96
C ASP A 283 34.43 -30.94 17.56
N LEU A 284 33.33 -30.38 17.02
CA LEU A 284 32.52 -29.33 17.62
C LEU A 284 31.80 -29.86 18.88
N LYS A 285 32.55 -30.04 19.97
CA LYS A 285 32.07 -30.56 21.26
C LYS A 285 31.05 -29.70 22.01
N SER A 286 30.59 -28.58 21.46
CA SER A 286 29.55 -27.76 22.07
C SER A 286 28.29 -27.77 21.23
N VAL A 287 27.26 -28.44 21.74
CA VAL A 287 25.88 -28.35 21.27
C VAL A 287 25.39 -26.90 21.21
N ASP A 288 26.04 -25.99 21.94
CA ASP A 288 25.79 -24.55 21.96
C ASP A 288 26.21 -23.81 20.67
N ASP A 289 27.24 -24.27 19.94
CA ASP A 289 27.63 -23.63 18.66
C ASP A 289 26.72 -24.08 17.51
N LEU A 290 26.21 -25.31 17.57
CA LEU A 290 25.16 -25.80 16.66
C LEU A 290 23.81 -25.09 16.90
N LYS A 291 23.49 -24.75 18.15
CA LYS A 291 22.34 -23.91 18.50
C LYS A 291 22.57 -22.43 18.18
N GLY A 292 23.81 -21.96 18.25
CA GLY A 292 24.22 -20.61 17.84
C GLY A 292 24.03 -20.38 16.34
N CYS A 293 24.40 -21.35 15.50
CA CYS A 293 24.25 -21.22 14.04
C CYS A 293 22.81 -21.29 13.52
N ILE A 294 21.88 -21.87 14.29
CA ILE A 294 20.47 -21.91 13.90
C ILE A 294 19.58 -21.73 15.14
N PRO A 295 19.43 -20.50 15.65
CA PRO A 295 18.60 -20.21 16.83
C PRO A 295 17.12 -20.54 16.63
N PHE A 296 16.66 -20.65 15.38
CA PHE A 296 15.24 -20.65 15.01
C PHE A 296 14.61 -22.05 14.86
N LEU A 297 15.38 -23.14 15.02
CA LEU A 297 14.85 -24.51 14.96
C LEU A 297 13.98 -24.91 16.17
N LEU A 298 13.81 -24.06 17.19
CA LEU A 298 13.14 -24.41 18.46
C LEU A 298 12.03 -23.44 18.91
N GLU A 299 11.47 -22.58 18.04
CA GLU A 299 10.26 -21.78 18.34
C GLU A 299 9.06 -22.06 17.42
#